data_AF-A0A8S0PWN4-F1
#
_entry.id   AF-A0A8S0PWN4-F1
#
_cell.length_a   1.000
_cell.length_b   1.000
_cell.length_c   1.000
_cell.angle_alpha   90.00
_cell.angle_beta   90.00
_cell.angle_gamma   90.00
#
_symmetry.space_group_name_H-M   'P 1'
#
loop_
_entity.id
_entity.type
_entity.pdbx_description
1 polymer ?
#
loop_
_entity_poly.entity_id
_entity_poly.type
_entity_poly.pdbx_seq_one_letter_code
_entity_poly.pdbx_strand_id
1 'polypeptide(L)'
;MAPKDSSDGTKNRKPEKKDEYLSEEDLALKEQLELYVKMVQDSDPKLQKDALERLRQETRTVTSSLTSSRRVLKFLRPHYRVLQAYYGVIEDSSLQKLLADILSVLALTMSPEGEHESLKYRMLGSEGDIVLWGHEYIRILAAEIGQECQRLVNNGDLIDNDLLKLVEQIVVFYMKQNAEHEAIDLIMEAEDYDKLVEHVDNMNYKRACLYLTSLAK
;
A
#
# COMPACT_ATOMS: atom_id res chain seq x y z
N MET A 1 -14.16 -32.70 -61.91
CA MET A 1 -14.73 -31.40 -61.51
C MET A 1 -13.81 -30.80 -60.47
N ALA A 2 -13.22 -29.66 -60.80
CA ALA A 2 -12.44 -28.81 -59.91
C ALA A 2 -13.38 -28.03 -58.94
N PRO A 3 -12.92 -27.03 -58.18
CA PRO A 3 -12.81 -27.05 -56.71
C PRO A 3 -13.71 -25.99 -56.04
N LYS A 4 -13.64 -25.83 -54.71
CA LYS A 4 -13.94 -24.54 -54.06
C LYS A 4 -12.91 -24.20 -52.98
N ASP A 5 -12.13 -23.18 -53.30
CA ASP A 5 -11.42 -22.27 -52.40
C ASP A 5 -12.26 -21.83 -51.21
N SER A 6 -11.61 -21.54 -50.06
CA SER A 6 -11.32 -20.15 -49.64
C SER A 6 -10.76 -20.10 -48.22
N SER A 7 -9.48 -19.75 -48.15
CA SER A 7 -8.93 -18.65 -47.35
C SER A 7 -9.09 -18.61 -45.81
N ASP A 8 -7.91 -18.55 -45.18
CA ASP A 8 -7.46 -17.45 -44.32
C ASP A 8 -7.34 -17.72 -42.81
N GLY A 9 -6.25 -17.21 -42.23
CA GLY A 9 -6.18 -16.91 -40.81
C GLY A 9 -5.02 -17.45 -40.00
N THR A 10 -3.79 -17.55 -40.53
CA THR A 10 -2.59 -17.66 -39.70
C THR A 10 -2.42 -16.37 -38.88
N LYS A 11 -3.06 -16.32 -37.70
CA LYS A 11 -2.91 -15.21 -36.74
C LYS A 11 -1.52 -15.23 -36.13
N ASN A 12 -0.62 -14.58 -36.86
CA ASN A 12 0.67 -14.12 -36.37
C ASN A 12 0.40 -13.19 -35.17
N ARG A 13 0.63 -13.70 -33.94
CA ARG A 13 0.59 -12.88 -32.72
C ARG A 13 1.76 -11.90 -32.79
N LYS A 14 1.51 -10.70 -33.31
CA LYS A 14 2.41 -9.57 -33.12
C LYS A 14 2.53 -9.32 -31.60
N PRO A 15 3.73 -9.18 -31.04
CA PRO A 15 3.86 -8.71 -29.67
C PRO A 15 3.26 -7.31 -29.60
N GLU A 16 2.37 -7.10 -28.63
CA GLU A 16 1.79 -5.79 -28.32
C GLU A 16 2.91 -4.81 -27.94
N LYS A 17 3.36 -4.00 -28.90
CA LYS A 17 4.05 -2.75 -28.59
C LYS A 17 2.99 -1.73 -28.15
N LYS A 18 2.66 -1.72 -26.87
CA LYS A 18 2.07 -0.56 -26.18
C LYS A 18 3.20 0.21 -25.48
N ASP A 19 4.14 0.73 -26.28
CA ASP A 19 4.91 1.89 -25.82
C ASP A 19 3.99 3.09 -26.06
N GLU A 20 3.19 3.44 -25.05
CA GLU A 20 2.70 4.81 -24.92
C GLU A 20 3.91 5.73 -25.05
N TYR A 21 3.88 6.70 -25.95
CA TYR A 21 4.88 7.77 -25.99
C TYR A 21 4.82 8.48 -24.63
N LEU A 22 5.69 8.08 -23.71
CA LEU A 22 5.90 8.75 -22.44
C LEU A 22 6.35 10.18 -22.75
N SER A 23 5.85 11.16 -21.99
CA SER A 23 6.39 12.53 -22.06
C SER A 23 7.86 12.53 -21.63
N GLU A 24 8.62 13.57 -22.00
CA GLU A 24 10.02 13.71 -21.55
C GLU A 24 10.14 13.71 -20.01
N GLU A 25 9.16 14.29 -19.31
CA GLU A 25 9.06 14.27 -17.84
C GLU A 25 8.87 12.85 -17.31
N ASP A 26 7.98 12.06 -17.92
CA ASP A 26 7.69 10.69 -17.52
C ASP A 26 8.88 9.76 -17.79
N LEU A 27 9.60 9.97 -18.90
CA LEU A 27 10.81 9.24 -19.21
C LEU A 27 11.91 9.53 -18.19
N ALA A 28 12.14 10.81 -17.88
CA ALA A 28 13.11 11.23 -16.87
C ALA A 28 12.78 10.64 -15.49
N LEU A 29 11.51 10.67 -15.08
CA LEU A 29 11.06 10.06 -13.84
C LEU A 29 11.29 8.55 -13.82
N LYS A 30 10.96 7.85 -14.92
CA LYS A 30 11.19 6.41 -15.04
C LYS A 30 12.68 6.07 -14.92
N GLU A 31 13.54 6.76 -15.67
CA GLU A 31 14.99 6.54 -15.64
C GLU A 31 15.59 6.82 -14.25
N GLN A 32 15.11 7.85 -13.56
CA GLN A 32 15.52 8.18 -12.19
C GLN A 32 15.11 7.08 -11.20
N LEU A 33 13.88 6.57 -11.28
CA LEU A 33 13.41 5.47 -10.43
C LEU A 33 14.19 4.18 -10.68
N GLU A 34 14.46 3.86 -11.96
CA GLU A 34 15.30 2.72 -12.34
C GLU A 34 16.73 2.84 -11.81
N LEU A 35 17.30 4.05 -11.83
CA LEU A 35 18.61 4.33 -11.25
C LEU A 35 18.62 4.07 -9.75
N TYR A 36 17.60 4.53 -9.01
CA TYR A 36 17.51 4.27 -7.58
C TYR A 36 17.38 2.78 -7.27
N VAL A 37 16.55 2.04 -8.02
CA VAL A 37 16.43 0.58 -7.85
C VAL A 37 17.78 -0.11 -8.03
N LYS A 38 18.58 0.30 -9.03
CA LYS A 38 19.93 -0.24 -9.24
C LYS A 38 20.86 0.09 -8.07
N MET A 39 20.83 1.33 -7.57
CA MET A 39 21.66 1.77 -6.42
C MET A 39 21.29 1.05 -5.12
N VAL A 40 20.01 0.71 -4.93
CA VAL A 40 19.56 -0.08 -3.76
C VAL A 40 20.24 -1.46 -3.74
N GLN A 41 20.60 -2.02 -4.88
CA GLN A 41 21.25 -3.33 -5.01
C GLN A 41 22.79 -3.23 -5.09
N ASP A 42 23.36 -2.03 -4.91
CA ASP A 42 24.81 -1.84 -4.95
C ASP A 42 25.50 -2.49 -3.75
N SER A 43 26.83 -2.57 -3.74
CA SER A 43 27.59 -3.10 -2.61
C SER A 43 27.87 -2.06 -1.52
N ASP A 44 27.78 -0.75 -1.82
CA ASP A 44 28.02 0.31 -0.83
C ASP A 44 26.76 0.63 0.01
N PRO A 45 26.77 0.37 1.33
CA PRO A 45 25.63 0.64 2.21
C PRO A 45 25.20 2.11 2.24
N LYS A 46 26.12 3.06 2.04
CA LYS A 46 25.77 4.49 1.98
C LYS A 46 24.95 4.79 0.74
N LEU A 47 25.35 4.24 -0.40
CA LEU A 47 24.64 4.41 -1.66
C LEU A 47 23.25 3.76 -1.61
N GLN A 48 23.16 2.58 -0.99
CA GLN A 48 21.90 1.89 -0.75
C GLN A 48 20.96 2.75 0.10
N LYS A 49 21.46 3.30 1.21
CA LYS A 49 20.67 4.16 2.11
C LYS A 49 20.14 5.40 1.40
N ASP A 50 21.01 6.13 0.70
CA ASP A 50 20.63 7.34 -0.03
C ASP A 50 19.56 7.04 -1.09
N ALA A 51 19.68 5.89 -1.78
CA ALA A 51 18.71 5.47 -2.78
C ALA A 51 17.36 5.08 -2.16
N LEU A 52 17.36 4.36 -1.03
CA LEU A 52 16.13 4.04 -0.28
C LEU A 52 15.44 5.30 0.25
N GLU A 53 16.19 6.25 0.80
CA GLU A 53 15.61 7.51 1.29
C GLU A 53 14.98 8.33 0.15
N ARG A 54 15.61 8.36 -1.02
CA ARG A 54 15.05 9.01 -2.22
C ARG A 54 13.79 8.29 -2.70
N LEU A 55 13.81 6.96 -2.83
CA LEU A 55 12.62 6.18 -3.19
C LEU A 55 11.47 6.38 -2.21
N ARG A 56 11.77 6.45 -0.91
CA ARG A 56 10.81 6.76 0.15
C ARG A 56 10.21 8.15 -0.03
N GLN A 57 11.03 9.15 -0.36
CA GLN A 57 10.55 10.51 -0.60
C GLN A 57 9.66 10.57 -1.86
N GLU A 58 10.06 9.93 -2.94
CA GLU A 58 9.26 9.85 -4.18
C GLU A 58 7.93 9.15 -3.93
N THR A 59 7.90 8.06 -3.17
CA THR A 59 6.65 7.35 -2.83
C THR A 59 5.74 8.12 -1.87
N ARG A 60 6.28 8.95 -0.97
CA ARG A 60 5.52 9.80 -0.03
C ARG A 60 4.91 11.05 -0.65
N THR A 61 5.75 11.85 -1.31
CA THR A 61 5.38 13.17 -1.90
C THR A 61 4.15 13.07 -2.80
N VAL A 62 4.01 11.90 -3.36
CA VAL A 62 3.12 11.50 -4.42
C VAL A 62 1.69 11.17 -3.96
N THR A 63 1.46 11.01 -2.66
CA THR A 63 0.12 10.71 -2.11
C THR A 63 -0.79 11.94 -2.01
N SER A 64 -0.23 13.14 -2.25
CA SER A 64 -0.96 14.40 -2.34
C SER A 64 -1.58 14.69 -3.72
N SER A 65 -1.16 13.98 -4.78
CA SER A 65 -1.64 14.19 -6.16
C SER A 65 -1.94 12.86 -6.87
N LEU A 66 -3.21 12.65 -7.19
CA LEU A 66 -3.78 11.40 -7.74
C LEU A 66 -3.18 10.98 -9.11
N THR A 67 -2.61 11.93 -9.86
CA THR A 67 -1.99 11.70 -11.17
C THR A 67 -0.52 11.31 -11.05
N SER A 68 0.25 11.95 -10.18
CA SER A 68 1.67 11.60 -9.97
C SER A 68 1.86 10.26 -9.25
N SER A 69 0.90 9.85 -8.41
CA SER A 69 0.90 8.54 -7.72
C SER A 69 0.76 7.35 -8.63
N ARG A 70 -0.13 7.46 -9.59
CA ARG A 70 -0.28 6.41 -10.57
C ARG A 70 0.97 6.25 -11.44
N ARG A 71 1.74 7.33 -11.68
CA ARG A 71 2.99 7.29 -12.47
C ARG A 71 4.13 6.57 -11.75
N VAL A 72 4.45 6.97 -10.52
CA VAL A 72 5.54 6.33 -9.73
C VAL A 72 5.25 4.84 -9.52
N LEU A 73 4.02 4.50 -9.14
CA LEU A 73 3.61 3.09 -8.99
C LEU A 73 3.69 2.34 -10.34
N LYS A 74 3.24 2.95 -11.44
CA LYS A 74 3.35 2.34 -12.79
C LYS A 74 4.80 2.01 -13.16
N PHE A 75 5.74 2.91 -12.89
CA PHE A 75 7.15 2.72 -13.23
C PHE A 75 7.89 1.79 -12.27
N LEU A 76 7.52 1.75 -10.99
CA LEU A 76 8.11 0.82 -10.03
C LEU A 76 7.52 -0.60 -10.12
N ARG A 77 6.38 -0.79 -10.77
CA ARG A 77 5.71 -2.10 -10.91
C ARG A 77 6.62 -3.22 -11.44
N PRO A 78 7.42 -3.03 -12.50
CA PRO A 78 8.33 -4.07 -12.98
C PRO A 78 9.43 -4.42 -11.97
N HIS A 79 9.75 -3.50 -11.06
CA HIS A 79 10.83 -3.64 -10.08
C HIS A 79 10.38 -4.19 -8.74
N TYR A 80 9.08 -4.35 -8.51
CA TYR A 80 8.55 -4.82 -7.22
C TYR A 80 9.17 -6.15 -6.78
N ARG A 81 9.20 -7.15 -7.67
CA ARG A 81 9.80 -8.47 -7.36
C ARG A 81 11.30 -8.38 -7.09
N VAL A 82 12.00 -7.47 -7.77
CA VAL A 82 13.44 -7.23 -7.57
C VAL A 82 13.68 -6.66 -6.18
N LEU A 83 12.88 -5.68 -5.77
CA LEU A 83 12.93 -5.07 -4.43
C LEU A 83 12.55 -6.08 -3.34
N GLN A 84 11.55 -6.93 -3.57
CA GLN A 84 11.20 -8.03 -2.64
C GLN A 84 12.36 -9.03 -2.47
N ALA A 85 13.00 -9.43 -3.58
CA ALA A 85 14.15 -10.34 -3.53
C ALA A 85 15.31 -9.70 -2.75
N TYR A 86 15.55 -8.40 -2.96
CA TYR A 86 16.58 -7.67 -2.25
C TYR A 86 16.28 -7.55 -0.74
N TYR A 87 15.01 -7.32 -0.37
CA TYR A 87 14.57 -7.31 1.03
C TYR A 87 14.89 -8.63 1.76
N GLY A 88 14.87 -9.76 1.06
CA GLY A 88 15.19 -11.07 1.65
C GLY A 88 16.68 -11.31 1.90
N VAL A 89 17.57 -10.53 1.30
CA VAL A 89 19.04 -10.71 1.42
C VAL A 89 19.73 -9.59 2.19
N ILE A 90 19.02 -8.52 2.52
CA ILE A 90 19.58 -7.39 3.24
C ILE A 90 19.87 -7.75 4.70
N GLU A 91 21.10 -7.50 5.16
CA GLU A 91 21.51 -7.79 6.53
C GLU A 91 21.32 -6.60 7.48
N ASP A 92 21.37 -5.37 6.94
CA ASP A 92 21.19 -4.16 7.74
C ASP A 92 19.70 -3.96 8.10
N SER A 93 19.39 -4.09 9.39
CA SER A 93 18.02 -3.96 9.91
C SER A 93 17.40 -2.58 9.64
N SER A 94 18.19 -1.51 9.63
CA SER A 94 17.68 -0.17 9.39
C SER A 94 17.28 0.02 7.92
N LEU A 95 18.09 -0.47 6.98
CA LEU A 95 17.79 -0.46 5.56
C LEU A 95 16.65 -1.41 5.23
N GLN A 96 16.59 -2.57 5.91
CA GLN A 96 15.50 -3.53 5.77
C GLN A 96 14.16 -2.86 6.11
N LYS A 97 14.07 -2.18 7.26
CA LYS A 97 12.85 -1.45 7.68
C LYS A 97 12.46 -0.36 6.70
N LEU A 98 13.42 0.39 6.15
CA LEU A 98 13.16 1.42 5.13
C LEU A 98 12.62 0.81 3.83
N LEU A 99 13.14 -0.34 3.42
CA LEU A 99 12.66 -1.04 2.23
C LEU A 99 11.28 -1.66 2.46
N ALA A 100 11.01 -2.19 3.64
CA ALA A 100 9.67 -2.66 4.02
C ALA A 100 8.63 -1.52 3.93
N ASP A 101 8.93 -0.34 4.45
CA ASP A 101 8.06 0.84 4.27
C ASP A 101 7.69 1.09 2.80
N ILE A 102 8.68 1.04 1.91
CA ILE A 102 8.47 1.27 0.47
C ILE A 102 7.64 0.11 -0.13
N LEU A 103 7.99 -1.13 0.17
CA LEU A 103 7.27 -2.32 -0.32
C LEU A 103 5.81 -2.33 0.13
N SER A 104 5.52 -1.87 1.34
CA SER A 104 4.15 -1.73 1.85
C SER A 104 3.28 -0.82 0.98
N VAL A 105 3.85 0.29 0.48
CA VAL A 105 3.14 1.21 -0.41
C VAL A 105 3.08 0.70 -1.85
N LEU A 106 4.11 0.01 -2.32
CA LEU A 106 4.10 -0.59 -3.65
C LEU A 106 3.05 -1.71 -3.74
N ALA A 107 2.88 -2.48 -2.66
CA ALA A 107 1.90 -3.55 -2.54
C ALA A 107 0.46 -3.10 -2.84
N LEU A 108 0.11 -1.82 -2.62
CA LEU A 108 -1.22 -1.25 -2.90
C LEU A 108 -1.75 -1.57 -4.31
N THR A 109 -0.85 -1.71 -5.29
CA THR A 109 -1.21 -1.97 -6.70
C THR A 109 -0.52 -3.18 -7.30
N MET A 110 0.38 -3.81 -6.53
CA MET A 110 1.31 -4.82 -7.03
C MET A 110 1.20 -6.14 -6.27
N SER A 111 0.57 -6.14 -5.09
CA SER A 111 0.28 -7.35 -4.34
C SER A 111 -0.70 -8.23 -5.10
N PRO A 112 -0.50 -9.56 -5.13
CA PRO A 112 -1.58 -10.48 -5.45
C PRO A 112 -2.76 -10.25 -4.51
N GLU A 113 -3.97 -10.43 -5.03
CA GLU A 113 -5.20 -10.32 -4.25
C GLU A 113 -5.19 -11.34 -3.10
N GLY A 114 -5.42 -10.87 -1.86
CA GLY A 114 -5.48 -11.71 -0.66
C GLY A 114 -4.16 -11.96 0.07
N GLU A 115 -3.01 -11.49 -0.42
CA GLU A 115 -1.71 -11.70 0.25
C GLU A 115 -1.40 -10.67 1.36
N HIS A 116 -2.24 -9.63 1.50
CA HIS A 116 -2.10 -8.53 2.47
C HIS A 116 -0.65 -8.01 2.61
N GLU A 117 0.06 -7.90 1.48
CA GLU A 117 1.48 -7.55 1.48
C GLU A 117 1.70 -6.13 2.03
N SER A 118 0.71 -5.23 1.89
CA SER A 118 0.78 -3.89 2.45
C SER A 118 0.89 -3.94 3.98
N LEU A 119 -0.01 -4.65 4.66
CA LEU A 119 0.03 -4.86 6.11
C LEU A 119 1.30 -5.61 6.52
N LYS A 120 1.65 -6.71 5.84
CA LYS A 120 2.85 -7.49 6.16
C LYS A 120 4.09 -6.62 6.20
N TYR A 121 4.35 -5.85 5.15
CA TYR A 121 5.54 -4.99 5.11
C TYR A 121 5.41 -3.79 6.05
N ARG A 122 4.19 -3.32 6.34
CA ARG A 122 3.98 -2.28 7.34
C ARG A 122 4.41 -2.74 8.73
N MET A 123 4.05 -3.96 9.13
CA MET A 123 4.45 -4.54 10.42
C MET A 123 5.96 -4.78 10.53
N LEU A 124 6.64 -4.99 9.40
CA LEU A 124 8.09 -5.17 9.32
C LEU A 124 8.87 -3.87 9.09
N GLY A 125 8.15 -2.77 8.86
CA GLY A 125 8.70 -1.49 8.43
C GLY A 125 9.27 -0.66 9.57
N SER A 126 9.43 0.64 9.29
CA SER A 126 9.66 1.61 10.35
C SER A 126 8.31 2.03 10.93
N GLU A 127 8.19 2.03 12.25
CA GLU A 127 6.99 2.44 13.02
C GLU A 127 6.67 3.95 12.90
N GLY A 128 7.04 4.60 11.78
CA GLY A 128 6.78 6.01 11.52
C GLY A 128 5.31 6.29 11.18
N ASP A 129 4.91 7.56 11.22
CA ASP A 129 3.53 8.01 11.00
C ASP A 129 2.92 7.54 9.66
N ILE A 130 1.78 6.82 9.73
CA ILE A 130 1.02 6.35 8.55
C ILE A 130 0.47 7.50 7.70
N VAL A 131 0.21 8.66 8.30
CA VAL A 131 -0.42 9.80 7.62
C VAL A 131 0.48 10.36 6.52
N LEU A 132 1.80 10.18 6.65
CA LEU A 132 2.80 10.61 5.67
C LEU A 132 2.71 9.87 4.32
N TRP A 133 1.99 8.76 4.28
CA TRP A 133 1.76 7.96 3.07
C TRP A 133 0.37 8.17 2.46
N GLY A 134 -0.39 9.12 3.02
CA GLY A 134 -1.63 9.64 2.47
C GLY A 134 -2.84 8.70 2.55
N HIS A 135 -3.99 9.27 2.16
CA HIS A 135 -5.31 8.69 2.43
C HIS A 135 -5.53 7.34 1.76
N GLU A 136 -5.04 7.15 0.53
CA GLU A 136 -5.26 5.90 -0.19
C GLU A 136 -4.52 4.72 0.45
N TYR A 137 -3.30 4.96 0.93
CA TYR A 137 -2.54 3.96 1.68
C TYR A 137 -3.27 3.58 2.96
N ILE A 138 -3.73 4.58 3.73
CA ILE A 138 -4.47 4.36 4.98
C ILE A 138 -5.75 3.56 4.73
N ARG A 139 -6.48 3.86 3.65
CA ARG A 139 -7.72 3.16 3.29
C ARG A 139 -7.48 1.69 3.01
N ILE A 140 -6.48 1.37 2.20
CA ILE A 140 -6.14 -0.01 1.88
C ILE A 140 -5.62 -0.73 3.13
N LEU A 141 -4.74 -0.08 3.90
CA LEU A 141 -4.20 -0.64 5.12
C LEU A 141 -5.29 -0.92 6.17
N ALA A 142 -6.27 -0.03 6.33
CA ALA A 142 -7.43 -0.24 7.20
C ALA A 142 -8.21 -1.50 6.82
N ALA A 143 -8.47 -1.70 5.51
CA ALA A 143 -9.19 -2.86 5.03
C ALA A 143 -8.41 -4.17 5.26
N GLU A 144 -7.09 -4.17 5.09
CA GLU A 144 -6.26 -5.35 5.38
C GLU A 144 -6.16 -5.64 6.88
N ILE A 145 -6.05 -4.61 7.71
CA ILE A 145 -6.03 -4.74 9.17
C ILE A 145 -7.36 -5.30 9.66
N GLY A 146 -8.49 -4.77 9.20
CA GLY A 146 -9.82 -5.27 9.56
C GLY A 146 -10.00 -6.74 9.25
N GLN A 147 -9.59 -7.16 8.04
CA GLN A 147 -9.62 -8.57 7.63
C GLN A 147 -8.73 -9.46 8.51
N GLU A 148 -7.51 -9.00 8.82
CA GLU A 148 -6.59 -9.76 9.67
C GLU A 148 -7.09 -9.86 11.11
N CYS A 149 -7.63 -8.78 11.69
CA CYS A 149 -8.26 -8.79 13.01
C CYS A 149 -9.41 -9.79 13.06
N GLN A 150 -10.34 -9.74 12.11
CA GLN A 150 -11.44 -10.70 12.03
C GLN A 150 -10.94 -12.14 11.88
N ARG A 151 -9.88 -12.37 11.09
CA ARG A 151 -9.27 -13.70 10.93
C ARG A 151 -8.74 -14.22 12.26
N LEU A 152 -8.05 -13.39 13.04
CA LEU A 152 -7.52 -13.75 14.35
C LEU A 152 -8.64 -14.05 15.35
N VAL A 153 -9.64 -13.16 15.44
CA VAL A 153 -10.81 -13.33 16.31
C VAL A 153 -11.57 -14.63 16.00
N ASN A 154 -11.84 -14.89 14.71
CA ASN A 154 -12.54 -16.11 14.28
C ASN A 154 -11.76 -17.40 14.60
N ASN A 155 -10.43 -17.32 14.65
CA ASN A 155 -9.56 -18.44 15.03
C ASN A 155 -9.38 -18.57 16.54
N GLY A 156 -9.82 -17.59 17.33
CA GLY A 156 -9.58 -17.51 18.78
C GLY A 156 -8.16 -17.09 19.14
N ASP A 157 -7.43 -16.50 18.19
CA ASP A 157 -6.09 -15.96 18.41
C ASP A 157 -6.17 -14.54 19.01
N LEU A 158 -5.13 -14.15 19.77
CA LEU A 158 -5.03 -12.79 20.29
C LEU A 158 -4.56 -11.83 19.20
N ILE A 159 -5.17 -10.65 19.13
CA ILE A 159 -4.71 -9.55 18.27
C ILE A 159 -3.41 -8.99 18.86
N ASP A 160 -2.38 -8.90 18.02
CA ASP A 160 -1.07 -8.39 18.42
C ASP A 160 -1.13 -6.89 18.81
N ASN A 161 -0.37 -6.49 19.84
CA ASN A 161 -0.35 -5.11 20.33
C ASN A 161 0.11 -4.11 19.27
N ASP A 162 1.04 -4.48 18.39
CA ASP A 162 1.51 -3.61 17.31
C ASP A 162 0.44 -3.44 16.23
N LEU A 163 -0.40 -4.45 16.01
CA LEU A 163 -1.58 -4.35 15.14
C LEU A 163 -2.62 -3.41 15.74
N LEU A 164 -2.90 -3.51 17.05
CA LEU A 164 -3.80 -2.60 17.77
C LEU A 164 -3.30 -1.15 17.75
N LYS A 165 -1.98 -0.91 17.86
CA LYS A 165 -1.41 0.44 17.67
C LYS A 165 -1.67 0.99 16.27
N LEU A 166 -1.62 0.15 15.23
CA LEU A 166 -1.96 0.59 13.87
C LEU A 166 -3.46 0.90 13.73
N VAL A 167 -4.33 0.08 14.32
CA VAL A 167 -5.78 0.35 14.41
C VAL A 167 -5.99 1.73 15.03
N GLU A 168 -5.39 2.00 16.18
CA GLU A 168 -5.52 3.28 16.89
C GLU A 168 -5.04 4.46 16.03
N GLN A 169 -3.89 4.35 15.35
CA GLN A 169 -3.41 5.41 14.46
C GLN A 169 -4.41 5.72 13.33
N ILE A 170 -5.00 4.69 12.73
CA ILE A 170 -5.99 4.84 11.65
C ILE A 170 -7.30 5.44 12.18
N VAL A 171 -7.78 4.97 13.33
CA VAL A 171 -9.00 5.49 13.98
C VAL A 171 -8.84 6.98 14.29
N VAL A 172 -7.72 7.38 14.89
CA VAL A 172 -7.41 8.80 15.17
C VAL A 172 -7.42 9.62 13.88
N PHE A 173 -6.85 9.07 12.80
CA PHE A 173 -6.84 9.73 11.50
C PHE A 173 -8.27 9.92 10.94
N TYR A 174 -9.07 8.86 10.90
CA TYR A 174 -10.43 8.90 10.38
C TYR A 174 -11.35 9.83 11.18
N MET A 175 -11.30 9.77 12.51
CA MET A 175 -12.07 10.66 13.38
C MET A 175 -11.73 12.13 13.14
N LYS A 176 -10.45 12.47 12.92
CA LYS A 176 -10.03 13.85 12.57
C LYS A 176 -10.45 14.28 11.17
N GLN A 177 -10.61 13.33 10.25
CA GLN A 177 -11.00 13.57 8.86
C GLN A 177 -12.50 13.44 8.61
N ASN A 178 -13.33 13.41 9.67
CA ASN A 178 -14.78 13.28 9.56
C ASN A 178 -15.24 11.96 8.91
N ALA A 179 -14.44 10.91 9.04
CA ALA A 179 -14.70 9.55 8.55
C ALA A 179 -15.09 8.63 9.73
N GLU A 180 -16.09 9.03 10.54
CA GLU A 180 -16.47 8.28 11.74
C GLU A 180 -16.98 6.89 11.41
N HIS A 181 -17.63 6.70 10.26
CA HIS A 181 -18.18 5.40 9.89
C HIS A 181 -17.04 4.39 9.68
N GLU A 182 -16.02 4.78 8.91
CA GLU A 182 -14.83 3.98 8.65
C GLU A 182 -14.03 3.71 9.93
N ALA A 183 -13.95 4.69 10.84
CA ALA A 183 -13.33 4.50 12.14
C ALA A 183 -14.09 3.47 13.01
N ILE A 184 -15.42 3.57 13.04
CA ILE A 184 -16.28 2.67 13.82
C ILE A 184 -16.24 1.26 13.25
N ASP A 185 -16.31 1.11 11.93
CA ASP A 185 -16.21 -0.20 11.26
C ASP A 185 -14.90 -0.89 11.65
N LEU A 186 -13.76 -0.19 11.54
CA LEU A 186 -12.46 -0.75 11.91
C LEU A 186 -12.37 -1.13 13.40
N ILE A 187 -12.93 -0.31 14.29
CA ILE A 187 -13.01 -0.63 15.73
C ILE A 187 -13.83 -1.91 15.95
N MET A 188 -14.96 -2.05 15.27
CA MET A 188 -15.82 -3.22 15.38
C MET A 188 -15.12 -4.48 14.84
N GLU A 189 -14.39 -4.38 13.73
CA GLU A 189 -13.60 -5.46 13.16
C GLU A 189 -12.44 -5.91 14.06
N ALA A 190 -11.86 -4.97 14.82
CA ALA A 190 -10.81 -5.23 15.80
C ALA A 190 -11.33 -5.63 17.20
N GLU A 191 -12.65 -5.62 17.42
CA GLU A 191 -13.31 -5.81 18.73
C GLU A 191 -12.76 -4.91 19.87
N ASP A 192 -12.13 -3.78 19.53
CA ASP A 192 -11.50 -2.85 20.49
C ASP A 192 -12.45 -1.70 20.86
N TYR A 193 -13.60 -2.05 21.44
CA TYR A 193 -14.70 -1.10 21.69
C TYR A 193 -14.34 0.03 22.65
N ASP A 194 -13.36 -0.17 23.52
CA ASP A 194 -12.92 0.84 24.48
C ASP A 194 -12.38 2.10 23.76
N LYS A 195 -11.75 1.91 22.59
CA LYS A 195 -11.22 2.99 21.74
C LYS A 195 -12.29 3.93 21.19
N LEU A 196 -13.51 3.43 21.03
CA LEU A 196 -14.61 4.27 20.53
C LEU A 196 -14.88 5.44 21.47
N VAL A 197 -14.91 5.19 22.78
CA VAL A 197 -15.22 6.22 23.78
C VAL A 197 -14.07 7.22 23.90
N GLU A 198 -12.82 6.77 23.70
CA GLU A 198 -11.62 7.63 23.77
C GLU A 198 -11.54 8.65 22.63
N HIS A 199 -12.09 8.33 21.44
CA HIS A 199 -11.95 9.17 20.24
C HIS A 199 -13.22 9.93 19.85
N VAL A 200 -14.33 9.71 20.57
CA VAL A 200 -15.55 10.48 20.39
C VAL A 200 -15.48 11.80 21.15
N ASP A 201 -15.79 12.90 20.48
CA ASP A 201 -15.79 14.26 21.02
C ASP A 201 -17.06 15.05 20.63
N ASN A 202 -17.14 16.31 21.07
CA ASN A 202 -18.28 17.19 20.81
C ASN A 202 -18.53 17.48 19.31
N MET A 203 -17.53 17.24 18.45
CA MET A 203 -17.62 17.49 17.01
C MET A 203 -18.13 16.26 16.27
N ASN A 204 -17.75 15.05 16.71
CA ASN A 204 -18.06 13.81 15.99
C ASN A 204 -19.17 12.95 16.62
N TYR A 205 -19.52 13.14 17.91
CA TYR A 205 -20.42 12.22 18.63
C TYR A 205 -21.77 12.00 17.95
N LYS A 206 -22.37 13.05 17.38
CA LYS A 206 -23.68 12.92 16.72
C LYS A 206 -23.63 11.95 15.55
N ARG A 207 -22.55 12.02 14.74
CA ARG A 207 -22.37 11.16 13.56
C ARG A 207 -22.07 9.74 13.99
N ALA A 208 -21.18 9.57 14.97
CA ALA A 208 -20.89 8.27 15.56
C ALA A 208 -22.16 7.58 16.12
N CYS A 209 -22.95 8.27 16.95
CA CYS A 209 -24.18 7.71 17.50
C CYS A 209 -25.23 7.38 16.44
N LEU A 210 -25.38 8.24 15.42
CA LEU A 210 -26.31 7.97 14.31
C LEU A 210 -25.91 6.72 13.54
N TYR A 211 -24.61 6.55 13.27
CA TYR A 211 -24.09 5.38 12.58
C TYR A 211 -24.31 4.10 13.39
N LEU A 212 -23.93 4.08 14.66
CA LEU A 212 -24.15 2.94 15.57
C LEU A 212 -25.64 2.58 15.69
N THR A 213 -26.52 3.58 15.77
CA THR A 213 -27.98 3.36 15.81
C THR A 213 -28.50 2.77 14.50
N SER A 214 -27.87 3.08 13.37
CA SER A 214 -28.24 2.52 12.07
C SER A 214 -27.81 1.05 11.91
N LEU A 215 -26.71 0.64 12.55
CA LEU A 215 -26.23 -0.75 12.57
C LEU A 215 -27.05 -1.66 13.49
N ALA A 216 -27.68 -1.11 14.52
CA ALA A 216 -28.51 -1.85 15.47
C ALA A 216 -29.92 -2.20 14.96
N LYS A 217 -30.29 -1.76 13.75
CA LYS A 217 -31.60 -2.00 13.12
C LYS A 217 -31.54 -3.19 12.16
#